data_AF-A0A9D1LHI7-F1
#
_entry.id   AF-A0A9D1LHI7-F1
#
_cell.length_a   1.000
_cell.length_b   1.000
_cell.length_c   1.000
_cell.angle_alpha   90.00
_cell.angle_beta   90.00
_cell.angle_gamma   90.00
#
_symmetry.space_group_name_H-M   'P 1'
#
loop_
_entity.id
_entity.type
_entity.pdbx_description
1 polymer ?
#
loop_
_entity_poly.entity_id
_entity_poly.type
_entity_poly.pdbx_seq_one_letter_code
_entity_poly.pdbx_strand_id
1 'polypeptide(L)' 'TDIKKFNSEYPTLKIKYTNIFHDRFIIIDNKELYHLGASLKDLGKKIFGITKIEDNEYLNNLIERIR' A
#
# COMPACT_ATOMS: atom_id res chain seq x y z
N THR A 1 6.87 -8.63 16.26
CA THR A 1 5.96 -8.69 15.10
C THR A 1 6.76 -8.42 13.86
N ASP A 2 6.36 -8.95 12.72
CA ASP A 2 7.11 -8.83 11.47
C ASP A 2 7.37 -7.36 11.08
N ILE A 3 6.42 -6.47 11.37
CA ILE A 3 6.55 -5.02 11.17
C ILE A 3 7.69 -4.42 12.00
N LYS A 4 7.83 -4.82 13.27
CA LYS A 4 8.91 -4.30 14.13
C LYS A 4 10.28 -4.75 13.63
N LYS A 5 10.38 -5.99 13.14
CA LYS A 5 11.63 -6.52 12.56
C LYS A 5 11.97 -5.83 11.23
N PHE A 6 10.97 -5.60 10.38
CA PHE A 6 11.17 -4.84 9.15
C PHE A 6 11.65 -3.42 9.46
N ASN A 7 10.98 -2.72 10.38
CA ASN A 7 11.31 -1.34 10.74
C ASN A 7 12.66 -1.20 11.48
N SER A 8 13.25 -2.28 11.99
CA SER A 8 14.62 -2.24 12.54
C SER A 8 15.70 -2.36 11.47
N GLU A 9 15.38 -2.94 10.32
CA GLU A 9 16.34 -3.23 9.24
C GLU A 9 16.15 -2.27 8.04
N TYR A 10 14.96 -1.69 7.88
CA TYR A 10 14.56 -0.89 6.71
C TYR A 10 13.82 0.39 7.13
N PRO A 11 13.65 1.35 6.21
CA PRO A 11 12.81 2.53 6.44
C PRO A 11 11.42 2.15 6.97
N THR A 12 10.89 3.00 7.85
CA THR A 12 9.68 2.69 8.61
C THR A 12 8.47 2.43 7.70
N LEU A 13 8.01 1.19 7.68
CA LEU A 13 6.71 0.79 7.17
C LEU A 13 5.62 1.22 8.14
N LYS A 14 4.66 2.00 7.63
CA LYS A 14 3.44 2.38 8.33
C LYS A 14 2.26 1.64 7.70
N ILE A 15 1.48 0.95 8.51
CA ILE A 15 0.25 0.28 8.06
C ILE A 15 -0.94 1.08 8.58
N LYS A 16 -1.80 1.53 7.67
CA LYS A 16 -3.08 2.16 7.98
C LYS A 16 -4.21 1.23 7.54
N TYR A 17 -5.12 0.93 8.45
CA TYR A 17 -6.34 0.19 8.16
C TYR A 17 -7.47 1.18 7.99
N THR A 18 -8.23 1.05 6.91
CA THR A 18 -9.38 1.89 6.62
C THR A 18 -10.46 1.05 5.98
N ASN A 19 -11.72 1.37 6.29
CA ASN A 19 -12.89 0.74 5.67
C ASN A 19 -13.40 1.54 4.46
N ILE A 20 -12.67 2.59 4.05
CA ILE A 20 -13.06 3.46 2.92
C ILE A 20 -12.84 2.76 1.58
N PHE A 21 -11.90 1.81 1.51
CA PHE A 21 -11.54 1.12 0.28
C PHE A 21 -11.62 -0.40 0.46
N HIS A 22 -12.11 -1.09 -0.57
CA HIS A 22 -12.11 -2.56 -0.60
C HIS A 22 -10.71 -3.12 -0.91
N ASP A 23 -9.95 -2.39 -1.73
CA ASP A 23 -8.62 -2.78 -2.18
C ASP A 23 -7.50 -2.21 -1.31
N ARG A 24 -6.30 -2.75 -1.49
CA ARG A 24 -5.09 -2.25 -0.83
C ARG A 24 -4.33 -1.33 -1.75
N PHE A 25 -3.69 -0.34 -1.13
CA PHE A 25 -2.80 0.59 -1.81
C PHE A 25 -1.46 0.63 -1.10
N ILE A 26 -0.38 0.74 -1.88
CA ILE A 26 0.97 0.98 -1.39
C ILE A 26 1.36 2.38 -1.85
N ILE A 27 1.75 3.21 -0.88
CA ILE A 27 2.22 4.57 -1.13
C ILE A 27 3.71 4.61 -0.78
N ILE A 28 4.54 5.04 -1.73
CA ILE A 28 5.98 5.22 -1.53
C ILE A 28 6.28 6.72 -1.49
N ASP A 29 6.88 7.17 -0.39
CA ASP A 29 7.32 8.57 -0.17
C ASP A 29 6.27 9.65 -0.46
N ASN A 30 4.98 9.30 -0.36
CA ASN A 30 3.86 10.15 -0.76
C ASN A 30 3.92 10.64 -2.23
N LYS A 31 4.65 9.92 -3.09
CA LYS A 31 4.90 10.28 -4.49
C LYS A 31 4.47 9.20 -5.47
N GLU A 32 4.55 7.94 -5.07
CA GLU A 32 4.13 6.83 -5.92
C GLU A 32 2.97 6.08 -5.31
N LEU A 33 2.06 5.65 -6.18
CA LEU A 33 0.89 4.88 -5.80
C LEU A 33 0.85 3.56 -6.56
N TYR A 34 0.65 2.48 -5.83
CA TYR A 34 0.43 1.16 -6.40
C TYR A 34 -0.88 0.57 -5.87
N HIS A 35 -1.67 0.00 -6.77
CA HIS A 35 -2.85 -0.79 -6.45
C HIS A 35 -2.48 -2.26 -6.27
N LEU A 36 -3.07 -2.86 -5.23
CA LEU A 36 -2.96 -4.27 -4.93
C LEU A 36 -4.37 -4.84 -4.68
N GLY A 37 -5.01 -5.31 -5.75
CA GLY A 37 -6.34 -5.94 -5.73
C GLY A 37 -6.38 -7.37 -5.15
N ALA A 38 -5.25 -7.93 -4.72
CA ALA A 38 -5.18 -9.32 -4.26
C ALA A 38 -4.57 -9.45 -2.87
N SER A 39 -4.92 -10.53 -2.16
CA SER A 39 -4.48 -10.70 -0.79
C SER A 39 -2.98 -10.88 -0.66
N LEU A 40 -2.34 -10.13 0.24
CA LEU A 40 -0.91 -10.31 0.56
C LEU A 40 -0.61 -11.73 1.05
N LYS A 41 -1.59 -12.42 1.67
CA LYS A 41 -1.44 -13.83 2.07
C LYS A 41 -1.31 -14.79 0.89
N ASP A 42 -1.81 -14.38 -0.28
CA ASP A 42 -1.80 -15.14 -1.53
C ASP A 42 -0.63 -14.71 -2.44
N LEU A 43 0.17 -13.73 -2.01
CA LEU A 43 1.39 -13.29 -2.66
C LEU A 43 2.35 -14.49 -2.79
N GLY A 44 2.66 -14.87 -4.02
CA GLY A 44 3.53 -16.01 -4.34
C GLY A 44 2.85 -17.38 -4.37
N LYS A 45 1.56 -17.47 -3.95
CA LYS A 45 0.76 -18.70 -4.08
C LYS A 45 -0.18 -18.69 -5.28
N LYS A 46 -0.64 -17.51 -5.69
CA LYS A 46 -1.51 -17.30 -6.85
C LYS A 46 -0.91 -16.23 -7.74
N ILE A 47 -1.36 -16.15 -8.99
CA ILE A 47 -1.02 -15.03 -9.87
C ILE A 47 -1.68 -13.77 -9.28
N PHE A 48 -0.88 -12.75 -9.05
CA PHE A 48 -1.34 -11.44 -8.59
C PHE A 48 -0.65 -10.36 -9.42
N GLY A 49 -1.33 -9.22 -9.58
CA GLY A 49 -0.79 -8.03 -10.21
C GLY A 49 -0.58 -6.93 -9.19
N ILE A 50 0.47 -6.14 -9.37
CA ILE A 50 0.65 -4.85 -8.74
C ILE A 50 0.71 -3.83 -9.87
N THR A 51 -0.15 -2.82 -9.80
CA THR A 51 -0.27 -1.82 -10.87
C THR A 51 0.11 -0.46 -10.32
N LYS A 52 1.07 0.21 -10.97
CA LYS A 52 1.37 1.62 -10.69
C LYS A 52 0.24 2.49 -11.22
N ILE A 53 -0.27 3.38 -10.39
CA ILE A 53 -1.27 4.38 -10.78
C ILE A 53 -0.52 5.69 -11.05
N GLU A 54 -0.55 6.16 -12.29
CA GLU A 54 0.06 7.43 -12.71
C GLU A 54 -0.96 8.57 -12.69
N ASP A 55 -1.62 8.74 -11.54
CA ASP A 55 -2.60 9.80 -11.29
C ASP A 55 -2.27 10.49 -9.97
N ASN A 56 -1.68 11.69 -10.10
CA ASN A 56 -1.28 12.51 -8.95
C ASN A 56 -2.47 13.07 -8.17
N GLU A 57 -3.60 13.34 -8.85
CA GLU A 57 -4.80 13.84 -8.18
C GLU A 57 -5.41 12.74 -7.31
N TYR A 58 -5.50 11.52 -7.85
CA TYR A 58 -5.96 10.36 -7.11
C TYR A 58 -5.06 10.05 -5.90
N LEU A 59 -3.73 10.13 -6.07
CA LEU A 59 -2.77 9.98 -4.95
C LEU A 59 -3.01 11.01 -3.85
N ASN A 60 -3.12 12.29 -4.20
CA ASN A 60 -3.34 13.35 -3.22
C ASN A 60 -4.66 13.14 -2.46
N ASN A 61 -5.74 12.83 -3.20
CA ASN A 61 -7.05 12.53 -2.60
C ASN A 61 -7.00 11.32 -1.67
N LEU A 62 -6.25 10.27 -2.02
CA LEU A 62 -6.05 9.10 -1.18
C LEU A 62 -5.31 9.48 0.11
N ILE A 63 -4.22 10.24 0.00
CA ILE A 63 -3.42 10.70 1.14
C ILE A 63 -4.25 11.52 2.12
N GLU A 64 -5.08 12.45 1.62
CA GLU A 64 -5.96 13.26 2.48
C GLU A 64 -7.02 12.40 3.19
N ARG A 65 -7.56 11.37 2.53
CA ARG A 65 -8.58 10.49 3.12
C ARG A 65 -8.03 9.51 4.15
N ILE A 66 -6.74 9.19 4.09
CA ILE A 66 -6.10 8.28 5.04
C ILE A 66 -5.36 9.01 6.16
N ARG A 67 -5.20 10.35 6.09
CA ARG A 67 -4.54 11.15 7.12
C ARG A 67 -5.17 10.90 8.47
#